data_AF-A0A6P3XT34-F1
#
_entry.id   AF-A0A6P3XT34-F1
#
_cell.length_a   1.000
_cell.length_b   1.000
_cell.length_c   1.000
_cell.angle_alpha   90.00
_cell.angle_beta   90.00
_cell.angle_gamma   90.00
#
_symmetry.space_group_name_H-M   'P 1'
#
loop_
_entity.id
_entity.type
_entity.pdbx_description
1 polymer ?
#
loop_
_entity_poly.entity_id
_entity_poly.type
_entity_poly.pdbx_seq_one_letter_code
_entity_poly.pdbx_strand_id
1 'polypeptide(L)'
;MMAGEVIVDALPYIDQGYDEPGVREAALAMVEEETRRYRPTKNYLEHLNPMSITFETAVLKHEFERMHSRLPMEVLSMKRYELPPPPSGKMNDLAAWNESVENSSAQLEHQATRICNLELMMEYGCEAWKSYLNVLVQLLGQAQKQLQMLRKKIQEVNWQRKSMQTQGGDKLRALEAQWVGLVSKNYEIEQACVHLEEEIQKVMMNKEAVEISDVPADEGPDMPGKSATETMALQMQQQEEQEQRDLLLNF
;
A
#
# COMPACT_ATOMS: atom_id res chain seq x y z
N MET A 1 -23.10 17.23 13.20
CA MET A 1 -21.94 16.42 13.64
C MET A 1 -21.95 15.15 12.82
N MET A 2 -21.01 14.98 11.88
CA MET A 2 -20.92 13.76 11.08
C MET A 2 -20.24 12.67 11.92
N ALA A 3 -21.04 11.86 12.61
CA ALA A 3 -20.58 10.58 13.13
C ALA A 3 -20.45 9.61 11.94
N GLY A 4 -19.28 9.59 11.29
CA GLY A 4 -19.07 8.76 10.11
C GLY A 4 -17.76 8.98 9.35
N GLU A 5 -17.05 10.10 9.56
CA GLU A 5 -15.67 10.20 9.07
C GLU A 5 -14.75 9.45 10.03
N VAL A 6 -14.49 8.18 9.70
CA VAL A 6 -13.30 7.51 10.22
C VAL A 6 -12.11 8.28 9.66
N ILE A 7 -11.48 9.08 10.50
CA ILE A 7 -10.23 9.76 10.17
C ILE A 7 -9.16 8.66 10.10
N VAL A 8 -8.95 8.15 8.89
CA VAL A 8 -7.86 7.22 8.62
C VAL A 8 -6.59 8.05 8.50
N ASP A 9 -5.75 8.01 9.53
CA ASP A 9 -4.44 8.65 9.51
C ASP A 9 -3.37 7.63 9.08
N ALA A 10 -2.62 8.00 8.06
CA ALA A 10 -1.46 7.27 7.57
C ALA A 10 -0.47 8.30 7.03
N LEU A 11 0.81 8.21 7.40
CA LEU A 11 1.81 9.23 7.11
C LEU A 11 2.91 8.69 6.19
N PRO A 12 2.65 8.44 4.88
CA PRO A 12 3.64 7.89 3.95
C PRO A 12 4.99 8.62 3.87
N TYR A 13 5.04 9.93 4.16
CA TYR A 13 6.31 10.68 4.16
C TYR A 13 7.16 10.49 5.44
N ILE A 14 6.58 9.90 6.48
CA ILE A 14 7.23 9.65 7.78
C ILE A 14 7.42 8.14 8.01
N ASP A 15 6.40 7.34 7.69
CA ASP A 15 6.40 5.89 7.88
C ASP A 15 7.23 5.20 6.78
N GLN A 16 8.55 5.12 6.89
CA GLN A 16 9.40 4.57 5.81
C GLN A 16 9.48 3.03 5.78
N GLY A 17 8.96 2.34 6.80
CA GLY A 17 9.07 0.89 6.95
C GLY A 17 8.16 0.04 6.06
N TYR A 18 7.24 0.64 5.29
CA TYR A 18 6.30 -0.14 4.45
C TYR A 18 6.96 -0.82 3.24
N ASP A 19 8.16 -0.36 2.84
CA ASP A 19 8.93 -0.96 1.74
C ASP A 19 9.88 -2.06 2.24
N GLU A 20 9.91 -2.35 3.54
CA GLU A 20 10.68 -3.47 4.07
C GLU A 20 10.14 -4.81 3.53
N PRO A 21 11.03 -5.74 3.11
CA PRO A 21 10.60 -7.04 2.59
C PRO A 21 9.73 -7.80 3.60
N GLY A 22 8.56 -8.28 3.17
CA GLY A 22 7.65 -9.05 4.01
C GLY A 22 6.53 -8.24 4.65
N VAL A 23 6.67 -6.91 4.80
CA VAL A 23 5.63 -6.07 5.43
C VAL A 23 4.38 -6.01 4.57
N ARG A 24 4.55 -5.83 3.26
CA ARG A 24 3.43 -5.80 2.30
C ARG A 24 2.74 -7.15 2.22
N GLU A 25 3.51 -8.23 2.17
CA GLU A 25 3.00 -9.60 2.13
C GLU A 25 2.19 -9.93 3.40
N ALA A 26 2.71 -9.56 4.58
CA ALA A 26 2.01 -9.74 5.85
C ALA A 26 0.71 -8.91 5.90
N ALA A 27 0.75 -7.65 5.47
CA ALA A 27 -0.44 -6.81 5.40
C ALA A 27 -1.50 -7.39 4.46
N LEU A 28 -1.10 -7.86 3.27
CA LEU A 28 -2.01 -8.50 2.32
C LEU A 28 -2.60 -9.80 2.88
N ALA A 29 -1.81 -10.63 3.56
CA ALA A 29 -2.30 -11.85 4.20
C ALA A 29 -3.37 -11.56 5.28
N MET A 30 -3.17 -10.52 6.09
CA MET A 30 -4.17 -10.06 7.07
C MET A 30 -5.45 -9.56 6.40
N VAL A 31 -5.32 -8.78 5.32
CA VAL A 31 -6.48 -8.32 4.53
C VAL A 31 -7.25 -9.50 3.91
N GLU A 32 -6.55 -10.50 3.39
CA GLU A 32 -7.16 -11.70 2.82
C GLU A 32 -7.91 -12.52 3.89
N GLU A 33 -7.33 -12.68 5.08
CA GLU A 33 -7.98 -13.37 6.19
C GLU A 33 -9.29 -12.67 6.60
N GLU A 34 -9.28 -11.35 6.70
CA GLU A 34 -10.48 -10.56 7.00
C GLU A 34 -11.51 -10.62 5.87
N THR A 35 -11.06 -10.58 4.61
CA THR A 35 -11.95 -10.72 3.44
C THR A 35 -12.58 -12.12 3.37
N ARG A 36 -11.89 -13.15 3.86
CA ARG A 36 -12.43 -14.52 3.97
C ARG A 36 -13.52 -14.61 5.04
N ARG A 37 -13.34 -13.91 6.16
CA ARG A 37 -14.30 -13.86 7.28
C ARG A 37 -15.53 -13.01 6.91
N TYR A 38 -15.30 -11.85 6.31
CA TYR A 38 -16.32 -10.90 5.89
C TYR A 38 -16.41 -10.86 4.37
N ARG A 39 -17.24 -11.73 3.79
CA ARG A 39 -17.55 -11.63 2.36
C ARG A 39 -18.31 -10.32 2.09
N PRO A 40 -17.89 -9.52 1.10
CA PRO A 40 -18.59 -8.29 0.75
C PRO A 40 -20.07 -8.56 0.48
N THR A 41 -20.95 -7.94 1.26
CA THR A 41 -22.41 -8.08 1.14
C THR A 41 -23.02 -7.01 0.25
N LYS A 42 -22.34 -5.88 0.07
CA LYS A 42 -22.73 -4.81 -0.85
C LYS A 42 -21.83 -4.84 -2.07
N ASN A 43 -22.42 -4.80 -3.26
CA ASN A 43 -21.64 -4.64 -4.46
C ASN A 43 -21.19 -3.17 -4.53
N TYR A 44 -19.88 -2.95 -4.39
CA TYR A 44 -19.29 -1.61 -4.41
C TYR A 44 -19.50 -0.89 -5.74
N LEU A 45 -19.98 -1.57 -6.79
CA LEU A 45 -20.33 -1.01 -8.09
C LEU A 45 -21.83 -0.66 -8.23
N GLU A 46 -22.67 -0.87 -7.20
CA GLU A 46 -24.12 -0.58 -7.25
C GLU A 46 -24.45 0.88 -7.60
N HIS A 47 -23.58 1.81 -7.19
CA HIS A 47 -23.74 3.24 -7.47
C HIS A 47 -23.36 3.61 -8.91
N LEU A 48 -22.68 2.72 -9.62
CA LEU A 48 -22.38 2.91 -11.02
C LEU A 48 -23.59 2.45 -11.83
N ASN A 49 -24.12 3.35 -12.66
CA ASN A 49 -25.12 2.94 -13.63
C ASN A 49 -24.55 1.79 -14.48
N PRO A 50 -25.33 0.72 -14.72
CA PRO A 50 -24.89 -0.34 -15.62
C PRO A 50 -24.49 0.28 -16.94
N MET A 51 -23.32 -0.10 -17.45
CA MET A 51 -22.75 0.46 -18.67
C MET A 51 -23.78 0.30 -19.79
N SER A 52 -24.42 1.40 -20.16
CA SER A 52 -25.33 1.41 -21.30
C SER A 52 -24.47 1.17 -22.52
N ILE A 53 -24.71 0.07 -23.22
CA ILE A 53 -24.03 -0.26 -24.48
C ILE A 53 -24.63 0.59 -25.60
N THR A 54 -24.75 1.90 -25.38
CA THR A 54 -25.29 2.89 -26.33
C THR A 54 -24.50 2.90 -27.64
N PHE A 55 -23.33 2.25 -27.67
CA PHE A 55 -22.49 2.06 -28.84
C PHE A 55 -22.95 0.91 -29.77
N GLU A 56 -23.99 0.15 -29.41
CA GLU A 56 -24.60 -0.83 -30.32
C GLU A 56 -25.33 -0.16 -31.48
N THR A 57 -24.58 0.12 -32.55
CA THR A 57 -25.14 0.57 -33.82
C THR A 57 -25.82 -0.59 -34.56
N ALA A 58 -26.74 -0.27 -35.48
CA ALA A 58 -27.38 -1.28 -36.34
C ALA A 58 -26.35 -2.13 -37.11
N VAL A 59 -25.23 -1.51 -37.52
CA VAL A 59 -24.11 -2.19 -38.18
C VAL A 59 -23.48 -3.21 -37.23
N LEU A 60 -23.21 -2.81 -35.98
CA LEU A 60 -22.59 -3.70 -35.00
C LEU A 60 -23.49 -4.91 -34.68
N LYS A 61 -24.81 -4.70 -34.57
CA LYS A 61 -25.79 -5.78 -34.37
C LYS A 61 -25.79 -6.77 -35.54
N HIS A 62 -25.81 -6.26 -36.77
CA HIS A 62 -25.72 -7.08 -37.97
C HIS A 62 -24.42 -7.90 -38.03
N GLU A 63 -23.29 -7.28 -37.69
CA GLU A 63 -21.99 -7.96 -37.63
C GLU A 63 -21.96 -9.06 -36.56
N PHE A 64 -22.55 -8.80 -35.39
CA PHE A 64 -22.68 -9.79 -34.32
C PHE A 64 -23.57 -10.97 -34.75
N GLU A 65 -24.69 -10.72 -35.41
CA GLU A 65 -25.57 -11.77 -35.95
C GLU A 65 -24.86 -12.63 -37.02
N ARG A 66 -24.10 -11.98 -37.92
CA ARG A 66 -23.28 -12.69 -38.92
C ARG A 66 -22.25 -13.60 -38.26
N MET A 67 -21.51 -13.08 -37.27
CA MET A 67 -20.50 -13.85 -36.52
C MET A 67 -21.14 -14.99 -35.73
N HIS A 68 -22.28 -14.75 -35.08
CA HIS A 68 -23.04 -15.77 -34.36
C HIS A 68 -23.49 -16.89 -35.30
N SER A 69 -23.91 -16.53 -36.51
CA SER A 69 -24.29 -17.45 -37.58
C SER A 69 -23.08 -18.09 -38.30
N ARG A 70 -21.84 -17.75 -37.87
CA ARG A 70 -20.57 -18.20 -38.46
C ARG A 70 -20.48 -17.96 -39.98
N LEU A 71 -21.15 -16.93 -40.46
CA LEU A 71 -21.09 -16.55 -41.87
C LEU A 71 -19.76 -15.81 -42.13
N PRO A 72 -18.98 -16.22 -43.15
CA PRO A 72 -17.78 -15.50 -43.52
C PRO A 72 -18.12 -14.07 -43.99
N MET A 73 -17.19 -13.14 -43.77
CA MET A 73 -17.34 -11.77 -44.25
C MET A 73 -17.37 -11.76 -45.78
N GLU A 74 -18.24 -10.94 -46.35
CA GLU A 74 -18.26 -10.73 -47.80
C GLU A 74 -16.93 -10.10 -48.24
N VAL A 75 -16.29 -10.68 -49.24
CA VAL A 75 -15.03 -10.16 -49.77
C VAL A 75 -15.31 -8.93 -50.62
N LEU A 76 -14.51 -7.89 -50.44
CA LEU A 76 -14.56 -6.70 -51.30
C LEU A 76 -14.17 -7.09 -52.73
N SER A 77 -15.11 -6.91 -53.67
CA SER A 77 -14.84 -7.15 -55.09
C SER A 77 -14.00 -6.02 -55.67
N MET A 78 -12.76 -6.34 -56.07
CA MET A 78 -11.89 -5.39 -56.78
C MET A 78 -12.17 -5.32 -58.28
N LYS A 79 -13.04 -6.18 -58.81
CA LYS A 79 -13.37 -6.24 -60.25
C LYS A 79 -13.92 -4.91 -60.80
N ARG A 80 -14.54 -4.09 -59.95
CA ARG A 80 -15.02 -2.75 -60.28
C ARG A 80 -13.90 -1.77 -60.65
N TYR A 81 -12.68 -1.99 -60.18
CA TYR A 81 -11.52 -1.14 -60.44
C TYR A 81 -10.63 -1.68 -61.57
N GLU A 82 -11.00 -2.82 -62.14
CA GLU A 82 -10.34 -3.44 -63.27
C GLU A 82 -11.24 -3.29 -64.50
N LEU A 83 -10.67 -3.38 -65.71
CA LEU A 83 -11.42 -3.41 -66.97
C LEU A 83 -11.42 -4.83 -67.55
N PRO A 84 -12.02 -5.83 -66.87
CA PRO A 84 -12.02 -7.18 -67.40
C PRO A 84 -12.94 -7.24 -68.63
N PRO A 85 -12.53 -7.94 -69.70
CA PRO A 85 -13.44 -8.30 -70.77
C PRO A 85 -14.51 -9.28 -70.22
N PRO A 86 -15.63 -9.46 -70.94
CA PRO A 86 -16.61 -10.49 -70.59
C PRO A 86 -15.91 -11.87 -70.46
N PRO A 87 -16.35 -12.72 -69.51
CA PRO A 87 -15.79 -14.05 -69.36
C PRO A 87 -15.79 -14.83 -70.68
N SER A 88 -14.76 -15.65 -70.94
CA SER A 88 -14.57 -16.33 -72.23
C SER A 88 -15.79 -17.18 -72.66
N GLY A 89 -16.59 -17.70 -71.72
CA GLY A 89 -17.83 -18.42 -71.99
C GLY A 89 -19.08 -17.56 -72.25
N LYS A 90 -18.98 -16.23 -72.10
CA LYS A 90 -20.07 -15.26 -72.25
C LYS A 90 -19.78 -14.20 -73.32
N MET A 91 -18.82 -14.44 -74.21
CA MET A 91 -18.47 -13.47 -75.26
C MET A 91 -19.58 -13.26 -76.30
N ASN A 92 -20.55 -14.16 -76.42
CA ASN A 92 -21.73 -13.98 -77.27
C ASN A 92 -22.96 -13.45 -76.50
N ASP A 93 -22.82 -13.22 -75.20
CA ASP A 93 -23.89 -12.73 -74.34
C ASP A 93 -23.87 -11.19 -74.32
N LEU A 94 -24.94 -10.59 -74.86
CA LEU A 94 -25.10 -9.14 -74.90
C LEU A 94 -25.10 -8.51 -73.50
N ALA A 95 -25.65 -9.22 -72.49
CA ALA A 95 -25.72 -8.70 -71.13
C ALA A 95 -24.32 -8.58 -70.50
N ALA A 96 -23.46 -9.57 -70.72
CA ALA A 96 -22.08 -9.56 -70.22
C ALA A 96 -21.24 -8.45 -70.86
N TRP A 97 -21.48 -8.14 -72.14
CA TRP A 97 -20.86 -6.99 -72.81
C TRP A 97 -21.37 -5.65 -72.27
N ASN A 98 -22.67 -5.52 -72.04
CA ASN A 98 -23.23 -4.31 -71.44
C ASN A 98 -22.64 -4.05 -70.04
N GLU A 99 -22.50 -5.08 -69.20
CA GLU A 99 -21.87 -4.96 -67.88
C GLU A 99 -20.41 -4.48 -67.96
N SER A 100 -19.61 -5.04 -68.88
CA SER A 100 -18.23 -4.59 -69.12
C SER A 100 -18.17 -3.14 -69.65
N VAL A 101 -19.10 -2.73 -70.51
CA VAL A 101 -19.19 -1.36 -71.04
C VAL A 101 -19.61 -0.36 -69.95
N GLU A 102 -20.61 -0.71 -69.14
CA GLU A 102 -21.05 0.11 -68.00
C GLU A 102 -19.92 0.30 -66.99
N ASN A 103 -19.18 -0.76 -66.65
CA ASN A 103 -18.01 -0.66 -65.78
C ASN A 103 -16.91 0.23 -66.39
N SER A 104 -16.69 0.13 -67.71
CA SER A 104 -15.72 0.97 -68.43
C SER A 104 -16.12 2.45 -68.41
N SER A 105 -17.41 2.74 -68.63
CA SER A 105 -17.96 4.09 -68.57
C SER A 105 -17.85 4.67 -67.16
N ALA A 106 -18.20 3.90 -66.13
CA ALA A 106 -18.04 4.32 -64.75
C ALA A 106 -16.57 4.64 -64.41
N GLN A 107 -15.62 3.82 -64.89
CA GLN A 107 -14.21 4.09 -64.66
C GLN A 107 -13.69 5.33 -65.37
N LEU A 108 -14.15 5.62 -66.59
CA LEU A 108 -13.80 6.84 -67.29
C LEU A 108 -14.20 8.08 -66.48
N GLU A 109 -15.44 8.11 -65.96
CA GLU A 109 -15.93 9.18 -65.11
C GLU A 109 -15.15 9.29 -63.79
N HIS A 110 -14.79 8.15 -63.18
CA HIS A 110 -13.92 8.14 -62.00
C HIS A 110 -12.51 8.70 -62.30
N GLN A 111 -11.93 8.43 -63.47
CA GLN A 111 -10.64 9.02 -63.85
C GLN A 111 -10.77 10.53 -64.10
N ALA A 112 -11.84 10.99 -64.75
CA ALA A 112 -12.11 12.42 -64.93
C ALA A 112 -12.24 13.14 -63.57
N THR A 113 -13.00 12.55 -62.64
CA THR A 113 -13.14 13.05 -61.27
C THR A 113 -11.80 13.05 -60.53
N ARG A 114 -11.00 11.98 -60.68
CA ARG A 114 -9.67 11.88 -60.08
C ARG A 114 -8.75 12.98 -60.58
N ILE A 115 -8.75 13.29 -61.87
CA ILE A 115 -7.96 14.38 -62.45
C ILE A 115 -8.35 15.70 -61.79
N CYS A 116 -9.65 16.01 -61.74
CA CYS A 116 -10.14 17.23 -61.08
C CYS A 116 -9.74 17.31 -59.60
N ASN A 117 -9.85 16.20 -58.86
CA ASN A 117 -9.40 16.14 -57.46
C ASN A 117 -7.89 16.34 -57.31
N LEU A 118 -7.08 15.80 -58.24
CA LEU A 118 -5.64 15.97 -58.24
C LEU A 118 -5.25 17.41 -58.59
N GLU A 119 -5.94 18.05 -59.52
CA GLU A 119 -5.76 19.47 -59.85
C GLU A 119 -6.04 20.33 -58.61
N LEU A 120 -7.15 20.08 -57.91
CA LEU A 120 -7.48 20.76 -56.66
C LEU A 120 -6.41 20.53 -55.57
N MET A 121 -5.91 19.30 -55.46
CA MET A 121 -4.84 18.97 -54.52
C MET A 121 -3.52 19.65 -54.89
N MET A 122 -3.18 19.75 -56.17
CA MET A 122 -1.98 20.45 -56.62
C MET A 122 -2.05 21.94 -56.32
N GLU A 123 -3.23 22.55 -56.44
CA GLU A 123 -3.43 23.97 -56.20
C GLU A 123 -3.47 24.31 -54.69
N TYR A 124 -4.22 23.55 -53.89
CA TYR A 124 -4.49 23.91 -52.48
C TYR A 124 -3.83 23.00 -51.44
N GLY A 125 -3.33 21.83 -51.83
CA GLY A 125 -2.91 20.78 -50.89
C GLY A 125 -1.78 21.21 -49.96
N CYS A 126 -0.78 21.93 -50.48
CA CYS A 126 0.35 22.40 -49.67
C CYS A 126 -0.09 23.40 -48.59
N GLU A 127 -0.90 24.40 -48.96
CA GLU A 127 -1.36 25.42 -48.02
C GLU A 127 -2.41 24.87 -47.04
N ALA A 128 -3.30 23.99 -47.49
CA ALA A 128 -4.22 23.26 -46.61
C ALA A 128 -3.48 22.43 -45.57
N TRP A 129 -2.42 21.72 -45.98
CA TRP A 129 -1.61 20.91 -45.06
C TRP A 129 -0.84 21.76 -44.05
N LYS A 130 -0.26 22.89 -44.48
CA LYS A 130 0.40 23.85 -43.56
C LYS A 130 -0.59 24.41 -42.55
N SER A 131 -1.79 24.80 -42.99
CA SER A 131 -2.85 25.28 -42.11
C SER A 131 -3.26 24.22 -41.08
N TYR A 132 -3.47 22.98 -41.54
CA TYR A 132 -3.75 21.86 -40.66
C TYR A 132 -2.63 21.61 -39.64
N LEU A 133 -1.37 21.67 -40.08
CA LEU A 133 -0.22 21.52 -39.18
C LEU A 133 -0.18 22.61 -38.11
N ASN A 134 -0.52 23.86 -38.45
CA ASN A 134 -0.60 24.94 -37.47
C ASN A 134 -1.63 24.65 -36.37
N VAL A 135 -2.80 24.12 -36.75
CA VAL A 135 -3.83 23.69 -35.78
C VAL A 135 -3.31 22.55 -34.91
N LEU A 136 -2.65 21.55 -35.49
CA LEU A 136 -2.05 20.45 -34.74
C LEU A 136 -1.01 20.91 -33.73
N VAL A 137 -0.12 21.84 -34.12
CA VAL A 137 0.90 22.40 -33.21
C VAL A 137 0.23 23.16 -32.06
N GLN A 138 -0.83 23.91 -32.33
CA GLN A 138 -1.60 24.59 -31.27
C GLN A 138 -2.25 23.60 -30.30
N LEU A 139 -2.88 22.54 -30.81
CA LEU A 139 -3.48 21.49 -29.98
C LEU A 139 -2.43 20.78 -29.11
N LEU A 140 -1.27 20.46 -29.68
CA LEU A 140 -0.15 19.89 -28.94
C LEU A 140 0.31 20.83 -27.82
N GLY A 141 0.49 22.12 -28.13
CA GLY A 141 0.88 23.13 -27.14
C GLY A 141 -0.13 23.28 -26.01
N GLN A 142 -1.43 23.22 -26.31
CA GLN A 142 -2.49 23.23 -25.30
C GLN A 142 -2.44 21.99 -24.39
N ALA A 143 -2.29 20.80 -24.97
CA ALA A 143 -2.18 19.56 -24.21
C ALA A 143 -0.94 19.55 -23.30
N GLN A 144 0.21 19.99 -23.82
CA GLN A 144 1.45 20.11 -23.04
C GLN A 144 1.30 21.11 -21.88
N LYS A 145 0.65 22.26 -22.12
CA LYS A 145 0.36 23.24 -21.06
C LYS A 145 -0.55 22.66 -19.98
N GLN A 146 -1.60 21.93 -20.37
CA GLN A 146 -2.48 21.24 -19.42
C GLN A 146 -1.71 20.23 -18.57
N LEU A 147 -0.85 19.42 -19.19
CA LEU A 147 0.01 18.47 -18.49
C LEU A 147 0.94 19.16 -17.49
N GLN A 148 1.59 20.26 -17.89
CA GLN A 148 2.47 21.03 -16.99
C GLN A 148 1.69 21.63 -15.81
N MET A 149 0.51 22.20 -16.07
CA MET A 149 -0.35 22.71 -15.00
C MET A 149 -0.78 21.62 -14.03
N LEU A 150 -1.15 20.43 -14.53
CA LEU A 150 -1.53 19.30 -13.69
C LEU A 150 -0.35 18.80 -12.86
N ARG A 151 0.84 18.69 -13.44
CA ARG A 151 2.08 18.34 -12.72
C ARG A 151 2.36 19.32 -11.60
N LYS A 152 2.22 20.63 -11.84
CA LYS A 152 2.39 21.66 -10.80
C LYS A 152 1.37 21.50 -9.68
N LYS A 153 0.09 21.25 -10.00
CA LYS A 153 -0.96 20.99 -9.00
C LYS A 153 -0.67 19.75 -8.16
N ILE A 154 -0.23 18.66 -8.79
CA ILE A 154 0.16 17.43 -8.08
C ILE A 154 1.34 17.72 -7.14
N GLN A 155 2.36 18.44 -7.62
CA GLN A 155 3.52 18.82 -6.80
C GLN A 155 3.13 19.69 -5.61
N GLU A 156 2.24 20.66 -5.80
CA GLU A 156 1.72 21.52 -4.72
C GLU A 156 1.01 20.68 -3.65
N VAL A 157 0.09 19.79 -4.05
CA VAL A 157 -0.61 18.90 -3.12
C VAL A 157 0.37 18.00 -2.37
N ASN A 158 1.36 17.43 -3.07
CA ASN A 158 2.37 16.59 -2.44
C ASN A 158 3.26 17.38 -1.49
N TRP A 159 3.60 18.63 -1.83
CA TRP A 159 4.39 19.51 -0.97
C TRP A 159 3.63 19.87 0.30
N GLN A 160 2.36 20.26 0.18
CA GLN A 160 1.49 20.53 1.32
C GLN A 160 1.33 19.29 2.21
N ARG A 161 1.06 18.12 1.62
CA ARG A 161 0.97 16.85 2.35
C ARG A 161 2.28 16.55 3.09
N LYS A 162 3.42 16.67 2.42
CA LYS A 162 4.73 16.43 3.05
C LYS A 162 4.96 17.39 4.22
N SER A 163 4.67 18.68 4.06
CA SER A 163 4.83 19.67 5.12
C SER A 163 3.96 19.34 6.34
N MET A 164 2.67 19.03 6.14
CA MET A 164 1.76 18.64 7.21
C MET A 164 2.23 17.36 7.92
N GLN A 165 2.62 16.34 7.16
CA GLN A 165 3.06 15.06 7.73
C GLN A 165 4.39 15.21 8.48
N THR A 166 5.35 15.98 7.98
CA THR A 166 6.61 16.25 8.69
C THR A 166 6.36 17.00 10.01
N GLN A 167 5.49 18.01 10.01
CA GLN A 167 5.12 18.71 11.24
C GLN A 167 4.40 17.78 12.25
N GLY A 168 3.53 16.89 11.75
CA GLY A 168 2.87 15.87 12.57
C GLY A 168 3.88 14.86 13.14
N GLY A 169 4.79 14.37 12.31
CA GLY A 169 5.85 13.43 12.70
C GLY A 169 6.81 14.01 13.73
N ASP A 170 7.15 15.29 13.66
CA ASP A 170 7.95 15.97 14.69
C ASP A 170 7.24 15.96 16.06
N LYS A 171 5.92 16.20 16.07
CA LYS A 171 5.11 16.12 17.30
C LYS A 171 5.02 14.69 17.82
N LEU A 172 4.83 13.70 16.94
CA LEU A 172 4.81 12.29 17.32
C LEU A 172 6.12 11.87 17.99
N ARG A 173 7.27 12.23 17.39
CA ARG A 173 8.59 11.94 17.99
C ARG A 173 8.79 12.61 19.35
N ALA A 174 8.33 13.85 19.49
CA ALA A 174 8.41 14.56 20.78
C ALA A 174 7.54 13.88 21.86
N LEU A 175 6.33 13.49 21.51
CA LEU A 175 5.41 12.77 22.41
C LEU A 175 5.93 11.38 22.77
N GLU A 176 6.51 10.66 21.81
CA GLU A 176 7.15 9.37 22.04
C GLU A 176 8.34 9.50 23.00
N ALA A 177 9.22 10.47 22.79
CA ALA A 177 10.34 10.73 23.70
C ALA A 177 9.87 11.10 25.11
N GLN A 178 8.82 11.92 25.22
CA GLN A 178 8.21 12.26 26.51
C GLN A 178 7.61 11.02 27.18
N TRP A 179 6.92 10.17 26.42
CA TRP A 179 6.34 8.93 26.92
C TRP A 179 7.42 7.98 27.43
N VAL A 180 8.48 7.71 26.64
CA VAL A 180 9.63 6.90 27.09
C VAL A 180 10.26 7.49 28.34
N GLY A 181 10.45 8.81 28.40
CA GLY A 181 11.00 9.48 29.57
C GLY A 181 10.14 9.31 30.83
N LEU A 182 8.82 9.44 30.70
CA LEU A 182 7.88 9.23 31.81
C LEU A 182 7.85 7.77 32.28
N VAL A 183 7.83 6.81 31.35
CA VAL A 183 7.85 5.38 31.67
C VAL A 183 9.16 5.01 32.39
N SER A 184 10.31 5.43 31.85
CA SER A 184 11.61 5.22 32.50
C SER A 184 11.65 5.86 33.87
N LYS A 185 11.09 7.08 34.03
CA LYS A 185 11.09 7.74 35.33
C LYS A 185 10.22 7.04 36.36
N ASN A 186 9.05 6.56 35.96
CA ASN A 186 8.20 5.75 36.83
C ASN A 186 8.92 4.47 37.25
N TYR A 187 9.60 3.81 36.32
CA TYR A 187 10.39 2.61 36.62
C TYR A 187 11.53 2.89 37.62
N GLU A 188 12.27 3.99 37.46
CA GLU A 188 13.29 4.41 38.44
C GLU A 188 12.72 4.67 39.83
N ILE A 189 11.52 5.29 39.90
CA ILE A 189 10.84 5.57 41.16
C ILE A 189 10.39 4.27 41.81
N GLU A 190 9.77 3.35 41.07
CA GLU A 190 9.37 2.03 41.57
C GLU A 190 10.58 1.25 42.10
N GLN A 191 11.70 1.25 41.38
CA GLN A 191 12.93 0.61 41.82
C GLN A 191 13.46 1.22 43.12
N ALA A 192 13.45 2.55 43.24
CA ALA A 192 13.86 3.24 44.46
C ALA A 192 12.93 2.95 45.64
N CYS A 193 11.62 2.87 45.41
CA CYS A 193 10.63 2.49 46.42
C CYS A 193 10.88 1.08 46.94
N VAL A 194 11.09 0.11 46.05
CA VAL A 194 11.41 -1.28 46.45
C VAL A 194 12.69 -1.33 47.28
N HIS A 195 13.73 -0.60 46.87
CA HIS A 195 14.98 -0.55 47.64
C HIS A 195 14.80 0.06 49.03
N LEU A 196 14.04 1.15 49.13
CA LEU A 196 13.69 1.79 50.42
C LEU A 196 12.84 0.86 51.30
N GLU A 197 11.90 0.11 50.72
CA GLU A 197 11.10 -0.89 51.44
C GLU A 197 11.98 -2.02 52.01
N GLU A 198 12.96 -2.51 51.23
CA GLU A 198 13.95 -3.48 51.71
C GLU A 198 14.82 -2.94 52.84
N GLU A 199 15.27 -1.68 52.75
CA GLU A 199 16.03 -1.03 53.82
C GLU A 199 15.18 -0.85 55.09
N ILE A 200 13.93 -0.41 54.96
CA ILE A 200 13.00 -0.29 56.10
C ILE A 200 12.78 -1.64 56.74
N GLN A 201 12.56 -2.71 55.96
CA GLN A 201 12.43 -4.07 56.51
C GLN A 201 13.67 -4.49 57.30
N LYS A 202 14.88 -4.26 56.77
CA LYS A 202 16.14 -4.55 57.49
C LYS A 202 16.25 -3.77 58.80
N VAL A 203 15.91 -2.48 58.79
CA VAL A 203 15.93 -1.66 60.02
C VAL A 203 14.90 -2.13 61.03
N MET A 204 13.68 -2.49 60.59
CA MET A 204 12.65 -3.04 61.47
C MET A 204 13.09 -4.35 62.12
N MET A 205 13.64 -5.29 61.35
CA MET A 205 14.20 -6.54 61.89
C MET A 205 15.34 -6.30 62.90
N ASN A 206 16.23 -5.34 62.62
CA ASN A 206 17.30 -4.98 63.55
C ASN A 206 16.76 -4.33 64.83
N LYS A 207 15.68 -3.56 64.74
CA LYS A 207 15.06 -2.90 65.89
C LYS A 207 14.30 -3.88 66.78
N GLU A 208 13.61 -4.86 66.18
CA GLU A 208 12.99 -5.98 66.90
C GLU A 208 14.06 -6.86 67.57
N ALA A 209 15.23 -7.06 66.95
CA ALA A 209 16.36 -7.74 67.58
C ALA A 209 16.93 -6.97 68.78
N VAL A 210 16.93 -5.63 68.74
CA VAL A 210 17.36 -4.77 69.85
C VAL A 210 16.30 -4.73 70.97
N GLU A 211 15.01 -4.69 70.66
CA GLU A 211 13.94 -4.75 71.67
C GLU A 211 13.85 -6.13 72.36
N ILE A 212 14.20 -7.22 71.68
CA ILE A 212 14.38 -8.54 72.32
C ILE A 212 15.59 -8.56 73.27
N SER A 213 16.63 -7.76 73.00
CA SER A 213 17.78 -7.63 73.91
C SER A 213 17.56 -6.66 75.09
N ASP A 214 16.62 -5.72 74.95
CA ASP A 214 16.35 -4.65 75.93
C ASP A 214 15.14 -4.93 76.85
N VAL A 215 14.55 -6.15 76.84
CA VAL A 215 13.70 -6.58 77.96
C VAL A 215 14.61 -6.78 79.19
N PRO A 216 14.46 -6.00 80.27
CA PRO A 216 15.18 -6.28 81.50
C PRO A 216 14.69 -7.64 82.01
N ALA A 217 15.58 -8.62 82.05
CA ALA A 217 15.33 -9.79 82.87
C ALA A 217 15.15 -9.29 84.31
N ASP A 218 13.91 -9.39 84.80
CA ASP A 218 13.57 -9.24 86.21
C ASP A 218 14.55 -10.08 87.03
N GLU A 219 15.17 -9.45 88.04
CA GLU A 219 16.13 -10.10 88.93
C GLU A 219 15.42 -11.18 89.76
N GLY A 220 15.32 -12.38 89.19
CA GLY A 220 15.09 -13.64 89.90
C GLY A 220 16.41 -14.23 90.40
N PRO A 221 16.40 -14.98 91.50
CA PRO A 221 17.57 -15.20 92.33
C PRO A 221 18.64 -16.05 91.65
N ASP A 222 19.89 -15.70 91.99
CA ASP A 222 21.16 -16.34 91.67
C ASP A 222 21.05 -17.87 91.52
N MET A 223 21.21 -18.36 90.30
CA MET A 223 21.38 -19.79 90.00
C MET A 223 22.85 -20.06 89.65
N PRO A 224 23.47 -21.10 90.22
CA PRO A 224 24.91 -21.27 90.18
C PRO A 224 25.38 -21.54 88.75
N GLY A 225 26.46 -20.84 88.37
CA GLY A 225 27.07 -20.89 87.05
C GLY A 225 27.30 -22.31 86.54
N LYS A 226 27.12 -22.47 85.23
CA LYS A 226 27.37 -23.72 84.49
C LYS A 226 28.76 -24.27 84.84
N SER A 227 28.79 -25.53 85.21
CA SER A 227 30.01 -26.26 85.57
C SER A 227 31.06 -26.12 84.46
N ALA A 228 32.32 -25.94 84.85
CA ALA A 228 33.49 -25.82 83.95
C ALA A 228 33.63 -26.97 82.93
N THR A 229 32.90 -28.07 83.14
CA THR A 229 32.81 -29.22 82.23
C THR A 229 31.98 -28.93 80.97
N GLU A 230 30.92 -28.11 81.06
CA GLU A 230 30.08 -27.75 79.91
C GLU A 230 30.75 -26.73 79.01
N THR A 231 31.52 -25.79 79.58
CA THR A 231 32.28 -24.80 78.81
C THR A 231 33.43 -25.42 78.05
N MET A 232 34.12 -26.42 78.63
CA MET A 232 35.17 -27.16 77.93
C MET A 232 34.61 -28.03 76.79
N ALA A 233 33.44 -28.66 76.96
CA ALA A 233 32.81 -29.45 75.90
C ALA A 233 32.40 -28.61 74.68
N LEU A 234 31.87 -27.41 74.91
CA LEU A 234 31.53 -26.45 73.86
C LEU A 234 32.78 -25.90 73.14
N GLN A 235 33.88 -25.70 73.86
CA GLN A 235 35.13 -25.25 73.27
C GLN A 235 35.77 -26.33 72.37
N MET A 236 35.67 -27.60 72.75
CA MET A 236 36.13 -28.71 71.91
C MET A 236 35.27 -28.86 70.64
N GLN A 237 33.94 -28.72 70.74
CA GLN A 237 33.07 -28.75 69.57
C GLN A 237 33.32 -27.60 68.60
N GLN A 238 33.59 -26.39 69.12
CA GLN A 238 33.91 -25.24 68.28
C GLN A 238 35.28 -25.39 67.60
N GLN A 239 36.25 -26.03 68.27
CA GLN A 239 37.54 -26.37 67.67
C GLN A 239 37.41 -27.41 66.54
N GLU A 240 36.59 -28.45 66.72
CA GLU A 240 36.34 -29.46 65.68
C GLU A 240 35.61 -28.87 64.46
N GLU A 241 34.66 -27.96 64.66
CA GLU A 241 33.98 -27.26 63.55
C GLU A 241 34.90 -26.27 62.82
N GLN A 242 35.84 -25.64 63.52
CA GLN A 242 36.85 -24.77 62.90
C GLN A 242 37.85 -25.57 62.07
N GLU A 243 38.33 -26.71 62.57
CA GLU A 243 39.21 -27.61 61.81
C GLU A 243 38.50 -28.18 60.57
N GLN A 244 37.20 -28.50 60.65
CA GLN A 244 36.42 -28.94 59.49
C GLN A 244 36.20 -27.82 58.46
N ARG A 245 36.04 -26.56 58.89
CA ARG A 245 35.95 -25.41 57.98
C ARG A 245 37.26 -25.11 57.28
N ASP A 246 38.39 -25.20 57.98
CA ASP A 246 39.71 -24.96 57.40
C ASP A 246 40.13 -26.07 56.42
N LEU A 247 39.60 -27.29 56.58
CA LEU A 247 39.74 -28.38 55.61
C LEU A 247 38.89 -28.17 54.33
N LEU A 248 37.76 -27.47 54.43
CA LEU A 248 36.89 -27.15 53.28
C LEU A 248 37.33 -25.92 52.49
N LEU A 249 38.20 -25.07 53.05
CA LEU A 249 38.73 -23.86 52.40
C LEU A 249 40.06 -24.10 51.64
N ASN A 250 40.64 -25.31 51.72
CA ASN A 250 41.89 -25.69 51.06
C ASN A 250 41.71 -26.64 49.85
N PHE A 251 40.53 -26.66 49.22
CA PHE A 251 40.29 -27.24 47.89
C PHE A 251 39.71 -26.22 46.93
#